data_AF-A0A060Z3Q4-F1
#
_entry.id   AF-A0A060Z3Q4-F1
#
_cell.length_a   1.000
_cell.length_b   1.000
_cell.length_c   1.000
_cell.angle_alpha   90.00
_cell.angle_beta   90.00
_cell.angle_gamma   90.00
#
_symmetry.space_group_name_H-M   'P 1'
#
loop_
_entity.id
_entity.type
_entity.pdbx_description
1 polymer ?
#
loop_
_entity_poly.entity_id
_entity_poly.type
_entity_poly.pdbx_seq_one_letter_code
_entity_poly.pdbx_strand_id
1 'polypeptide(L)'
;SKDLQLDIIPATPQGSEVKLRDAAHELNEEKRKSARRKEFIMAELIQTEKTYVRDLRECTDTYLWEMTSGVEEIPPGIVNKEHIIFGNMVDLYEFHHNIFLKELEKYEQLPEDVGHCFVTWADKFQMYVNYCKNKPDSTQLILEHAGPYFDEIQQRHRLANSISSYLIKPVQRITKYQLLLKELLTCCEEGKGEIKDGLEVMLSVPKRANDAMHLSMLEGFDENIESQGELILQESFHVWDPKTLIRKGRERHLFLFEMSLIFSKEVKDSNGRSKYMYKSRLYVSTTFFLLSLSLFCFSRSLCLSLSLCLSFSLVVSLSLSVFLSL
;
A
#
# COMPACT_ATOMS: atom_id res chain seq x y z
N SER A 1 0.59 -35.78 93.82
CA SER A 1 -0.55 -35.63 92.91
C SER A 1 -0.98 -34.19 92.84
N LYS A 2 -0.68 -33.53 91.72
CA LYS A 2 -1.38 -32.34 91.24
C LYS A 2 -1.41 -32.48 89.72
N ASP A 3 -2.62 -32.62 89.20
CA ASP A 3 -2.96 -32.78 87.80
C ASP A 3 -2.54 -31.57 86.96
N LEU A 4 -2.00 -31.83 85.78
CA LEU A 4 -1.82 -30.85 84.71
C LEU A 4 -2.70 -31.29 83.53
N GLN A 5 -3.75 -30.51 83.32
CA GLN A 5 -4.77 -30.65 82.28
C GLN A 5 -4.16 -30.40 80.89
N LEU A 6 -4.47 -31.27 79.92
CA LEU A 6 -4.25 -31.03 78.49
C LEU A 6 -5.46 -30.31 77.90
N ASP A 7 -5.30 -29.06 77.50
CA ASP A 7 -6.26 -28.35 76.63
C ASP A 7 -5.97 -28.71 75.17
N ILE A 8 -6.93 -29.41 74.54
CA ILE A 8 -6.93 -29.69 73.10
C ILE A 8 -7.61 -28.50 72.41
N ILE A 9 -6.82 -27.68 71.71
CA ILE A 9 -7.34 -26.65 70.79
C ILE A 9 -7.70 -27.36 69.46
N PRO A 10 -8.94 -27.26 68.94
CA PRO A 10 -9.23 -27.78 67.62
C PRO A 10 -8.66 -26.82 66.56
N ALA A 11 -7.75 -27.34 65.74
CA ALA A 11 -7.25 -26.65 64.56
C ALA A 11 -8.34 -26.61 63.47
N THR A 12 -8.99 -25.46 63.32
CA THR A 12 -9.82 -25.18 62.13
C THR A 12 -8.90 -25.02 60.92
N PRO A 13 -9.09 -25.76 59.81
CA PRO A 13 -8.38 -25.46 58.59
C PRO A 13 -9.00 -24.17 58.00
N GLN A 14 -8.24 -23.09 57.98
CA GLN A 14 -8.54 -21.96 57.11
C GLN A 14 -8.37 -22.45 55.67
N GLY A 15 -9.48 -22.90 55.08
CA GLY A 15 -9.58 -23.13 53.65
C GLY A 15 -9.23 -21.83 52.94
N SER A 16 -8.08 -21.83 52.29
CA SER A 16 -7.77 -20.84 51.26
C SER A 16 -8.73 -21.14 50.10
N GLU A 17 -9.89 -20.49 50.11
CA GLU A 17 -10.69 -20.34 48.90
C GLU A 17 -9.83 -19.55 47.91
N VAL A 18 -9.09 -20.28 47.09
CA VAL A 18 -8.61 -19.77 45.82
C VAL A 18 -9.86 -19.40 45.05
N LYS A 19 -10.21 -18.12 45.03
CA LYS A 19 -11.27 -17.58 44.17
C LYS A 19 -10.89 -17.90 42.74
N LEU A 20 -11.37 -19.04 42.25
CA LEU A 20 -11.62 -19.35 40.85
C LEU A 20 -12.66 -18.32 40.35
N ARG A 21 -12.27 -17.04 40.26
CA ARG A 21 -13.00 -16.10 39.42
C ARG A 21 -12.67 -16.49 37.98
N ASP A 22 -13.46 -17.45 37.51
CA ASP A 22 -13.89 -17.71 36.15
C ASP A 22 -12.97 -17.29 35.00
N ALA A 23 -11.90 -18.05 34.76
CA ALA A 23 -11.15 -17.99 33.50
C ALA A 23 -12.07 -18.13 32.26
N ALA A 24 -13.19 -18.86 32.39
CA ALA A 24 -14.20 -18.97 31.34
C ALA A 24 -14.99 -17.65 31.12
N HIS A 25 -15.21 -16.85 32.16
CA HIS A 25 -15.86 -15.54 32.07
C HIS A 25 -14.91 -14.52 31.44
N GLU A 26 -13.63 -14.54 31.80
CA GLU A 26 -12.58 -13.68 31.20
C GLU A 26 -12.41 -13.97 29.70
N LEU A 27 -12.31 -15.25 29.31
CA LEU A 27 -12.24 -15.65 27.89
C LEU A 27 -13.50 -15.25 27.10
N ASN A 28 -14.68 -15.27 27.72
CA ASN A 28 -15.93 -14.84 27.09
C ASN A 28 -16.01 -13.32 26.93
N GLU A 29 -15.51 -12.56 27.91
CA GLU A 29 -15.36 -11.10 27.80
C GLU A 29 -14.38 -10.70 26.70
N GLU A 30 -13.22 -11.35 26.61
CA GLU A 30 -12.23 -11.10 25.55
C GLU A 30 -12.79 -11.38 24.16
N LYS A 31 -13.51 -12.50 23.99
CA LYS A 31 -14.19 -12.83 22.72
C LYS A 31 -15.23 -11.77 22.35
N ARG A 32 -16.06 -11.32 23.31
CA ARG A 32 -17.05 -10.26 23.09
C ARG A 32 -16.39 -8.93 22.73
N LYS A 33 -15.28 -8.58 23.37
CA LYS A 33 -14.52 -7.36 23.09
C LYS A 33 -13.89 -7.41 21.69
N SER A 34 -13.33 -8.55 21.30
CA SER A 34 -12.80 -8.77 19.96
C SER A 34 -13.89 -8.66 18.89
N ALA A 35 -15.04 -9.31 19.09
CA ALA A 35 -16.18 -9.23 18.17
C ALA A 35 -16.65 -7.79 17.94
N ARG A 36 -16.85 -7.01 19.02
CA ARG A 36 -17.22 -5.59 18.93
C ARG A 36 -16.17 -4.78 18.17
N ARG A 37 -14.89 -5.05 18.39
CA ARG A 37 -13.82 -4.35 17.68
C ARG A 37 -13.86 -4.62 16.18
N LYS A 38 -14.09 -5.88 15.77
CA LYS A 38 -14.27 -6.25 14.36
C LYS A 38 -15.46 -5.53 13.72
N GLU A 39 -16.60 -5.46 14.42
CA GLU A 39 -17.78 -4.72 13.98
C GLU A 39 -17.48 -3.22 13.78
N PHE A 40 -16.75 -2.58 14.70
CA PHE A 40 -16.36 -1.18 14.55
C PHE A 40 -15.46 -0.95 13.34
N ILE A 41 -14.45 -1.80 13.12
CA ILE A 41 -13.53 -1.66 11.98
C ILE A 41 -14.27 -1.86 10.66
N MET A 42 -15.19 -2.82 10.60
CA MET A 42 -16.00 -3.07 9.40
C MET A 42 -16.98 -1.94 9.11
N ALA A 43 -17.63 -1.39 10.14
CA ALA A 43 -18.49 -0.22 10.02
C ALA A 43 -17.68 0.99 9.53
N GLU A 44 -16.47 1.21 10.06
CA GLU A 44 -15.58 2.27 9.59
C GLU A 44 -15.18 2.05 8.13
N LEU A 45 -14.84 0.83 7.74
CA LEU A 45 -14.46 0.48 6.36
C LEU A 45 -15.57 0.87 5.38
N ILE A 46 -16.80 0.43 5.63
CA ILE A 46 -17.97 0.72 4.78
C ILE A 46 -18.31 2.22 4.81
N GLN A 47 -18.33 2.85 5.98
CA GLN A 47 -18.70 4.26 6.09
C GLN A 47 -17.69 5.17 5.36
N THR A 48 -16.40 4.88 5.50
CA THR A 48 -15.34 5.61 4.80
C THR A 48 -15.32 5.26 3.31
N GLU A 49 -15.79 4.08 2.90
CA GLU A 49 -15.98 3.72 1.49
C GLU A 49 -17.08 4.58 0.84
N LYS A 50 -18.24 4.69 1.49
CA LYS A 50 -19.35 5.55 1.05
C LYS A 50 -18.91 6.99 0.88
N THR A 51 -18.11 7.47 1.84
CA THR A 51 -17.51 8.81 1.79
C THR A 51 -16.55 8.94 0.61
N TYR A 52 -15.66 7.97 0.41
CA TYR A 52 -14.72 7.97 -0.71
C TYR A 52 -15.45 7.99 -2.08
N VAL A 53 -16.44 7.13 -2.28
CA VAL A 53 -17.25 7.08 -3.51
C VAL A 53 -17.96 8.40 -3.77
N ARG A 54 -18.57 9.00 -2.74
CA ARG A 54 -19.22 10.30 -2.85
C ARG A 54 -18.22 11.40 -3.22
N ASP A 55 -17.06 11.43 -2.57
CA ASP A 55 -16.06 12.46 -2.81
C ASP A 55 -15.46 12.34 -4.23
N LEU A 56 -15.25 11.12 -4.75
CA LEU A 56 -14.86 10.93 -6.15
C LEU A 56 -15.92 11.45 -7.11
N ARG A 57 -17.20 11.11 -6.86
CA ARG A 57 -18.33 11.59 -7.67
C ARG A 57 -18.44 13.11 -7.68
N GLU A 58 -18.26 13.74 -6.52
CA GLU A 58 -18.31 15.20 -6.42
C GLU A 58 -17.17 15.85 -7.22
N CYS A 59 -15.96 15.29 -7.17
CA CYS A 59 -14.84 15.75 -8.00
C CYS A 59 -15.15 15.64 -9.50
N THR A 60 -15.73 14.52 -9.95
CA THR A 60 -16.06 14.29 -11.36
C THR A 60 -17.22 15.15 -11.84
N ASP A 61 -18.26 15.30 -11.03
CA ASP A 61 -19.47 16.07 -11.37
C ASP A 61 -19.23 17.58 -11.33
N THR A 62 -18.12 18.04 -10.74
CA THR A 62 -17.79 19.47 -10.61
C THR A 62 -16.54 19.83 -11.39
N TYR A 63 -15.34 19.59 -10.86
CA TYR A 63 -14.09 20.03 -11.48
C TYR A 63 -13.87 19.42 -12.87
N LEU A 64 -14.08 18.12 -13.04
CA LEU A 64 -13.92 17.48 -14.35
C LEU A 64 -15.01 17.94 -15.33
N TRP A 65 -16.25 18.07 -14.85
CA TRP A 65 -17.35 18.56 -15.68
C TRP A 65 -17.10 20.00 -16.16
N GLU A 66 -16.65 20.91 -15.30
CA GLU A 66 -16.30 22.29 -15.67
C GLU A 66 -15.17 22.35 -16.70
N MET A 67 -14.18 21.45 -16.62
CA MET A 67 -13.11 21.38 -17.62
C MET A 67 -13.56 20.81 -18.97
N THR A 68 -14.60 19.99 -19.02
CA THR A 68 -15.00 19.27 -20.24
C THR A 68 -16.24 19.85 -20.90
N SER A 69 -17.13 20.44 -20.11
CA SER A 69 -18.46 20.91 -20.50
C SER A 69 -18.81 22.28 -19.92
N GLY A 70 -17.93 22.87 -19.11
CA GLY A 70 -18.11 24.20 -18.54
C GLY A 70 -18.04 25.28 -19.61
N VAL A 71 -18.57 26.46 -19.26
CA VAL A 71 -18.59 27.65 -20.14
C VAL A 71 -17.39 28.57 -19.90
N GLU A 72 -16.53 28.24 -18.94
CA GLU A 72 -15.40 29.07 -18.57
C GLU A 72 -14.20 28.90 -19.48
N GLU A 73 -13.40 29.95 -19.59
CA GLU A 73 -12.15 29.90 -20.33
C GLU A 73 -11.12 29.07 -19.56
N ILE A 74 -10.80 27.90 -20.09
CA ILE A 74 -9.80 27.01 -19.51
C ILE A 74 -8.40 27.58 -19.78
N PRO A 75 -7.52 27.71 -18.77
CA PRO A 75 -6.17 28.22 -18.98
C PRO A 75 -5.42 27.43 -20.07
N PRO A 76 -4.69 28.10 -20.98
CA PRO A 76 -4.04 27.44 -22.12
C PRO A 76 -3.06 26.33 -21.75
N GLY A 77 -2.49 26.37 -20.55
CA GLY A 77 -1.56 25.34 -20.09
C GLY A 77 -2.23 24.03 -19.67
N ILE A 78 -3.54 24.04 -19.39
CA ILE A 78 -4.32 22.86 -18.93
C ILE A 78 -5.47 22.46 -19.87
N VAL A 79 -5.75 23.24 -20.92
CA VAL A 79 -6.78 22.90 -21.92
C VAL A 79 -6.50 21.54 -22.56
N ASN A 80 -7.53 20.69 -22.67
CA ASN A 80 -7.47 19.31 -23.18
C ASN A 80 -6.48 18.38 -22.43
N LYS A 81 -6.15 18.69 -21.18
CA LYS A 81 -5.26 17.88 -20.32
C LYS A 81 -5.94 17.33 -19.08
N GLU A 82 -7.27 17.23 -19.11
CA GLU A 82 -8.07 16.61 -18.05
C GLU A 82 -7.61 15.17 -17.75
N HIS A 83 -7.19 14.41 -18.77
CA HIS A 83 -6.65 13.06 -18.60
C HIS A 83 -5.32 13.01 -17.81
N ILE A 84 -4.55 14.10 -17.77
CA ILE A 84 -3.35 14.23 -16.92
C ILE A 84 -3.75 14.68 -15.52
N ILE A 85 -4.64 15.66 -15.41
CA ILE A 85 -5.07 16.22 -14.12
C ILE A 85 -5.81 15.18 -13.28
N PHE A 86 -6.80 14.51 -13.86
CA PHE A 86 -7.66 13.54 -13.17
C PHE A 86 -7.17 12.10 -13.30
N GLY A 87 -6.21 11.82 -14.21
CA GLY A 87 -5.77 10.47 -14.50
C GLY A 87 -6.95 9.57 -14.89
N ASN A 88 -7.00 8.38 -14.29
CA ASN A 88 -8.10 7.42 -14.42
C ASN A 88 -9.08 7.48 -13.21
N MET A 89 -9.36 8.67 -12.66
CA MET A 89 -10.29 8.83 -11.53
C MET A 89 -11.71 8.34 -11.82
N VAL A 90 -12.17 8.44 -13.07
CA VAL A 90 -13.51 7.95 -13.46
C VAL A 90 -13.58 6.43 -13.32
N ASP A 91 -12.56 5.70 -13.78
CA ASP A 91 -12.49 4.24 -13.63
C ASP A 91 -12.50 3.81 -12.16
N LEU A 92 -11.76 4.56 -11.31
CA LEU A 92 -11.77 4.38 -9.86
C LEU A 92 -13.18 4.58 -9.30
N TYR A 93 -13.83 5.69 -9.63
CA TYR A 93 -15.20 5.94 -9.18
C TYR A 93 -16.15 4.82 -9.60
N GLU A 94 -16.14 4.43 -10.87
CA GLU A 94 -17.04 3.39 -11.39
C GLU A 94 -16.82 2.04 -10.72
N PHE A 95 -15.57 1.61 -10.53
CA PHE A 95 -15.28 0.37 -9.82
C PHE A 95 -15.80 0.40 -8.39
N HIS A 96 -15.48 1.45 -7.65
CA HIS A 96 -15.87 1.55 -6.24
C HIS A 96 -17.38 1.69 -6.07
N HIS A 97 -18.04 2.52 -6.91
CA HIS A 97 -19.48 2.74 -6.87
C HIS A 97 -20.29 1.51 -7.30
N ASN A 98 -19.90 0.89 -8.41
CA ASN A 98 -20.72 -0.16 -9.02
C ASN A 98 -20.46 -1.54 -8.42
N ILE A 99 -19.25 -1.78 -7.90
CA ILE A 99 -18.79 -3.09 -7.47
C ILE A 99 -18.31 -3.03 -6.02
N PHE A 100 -17.18 -2.40 -5.74
CA PHE A 100 -16.42 -2.65 -4.51
C PHE A 100 -17.19 -2.29 -3.23
N LEU A 101 -17.89 -1.16 -3.21
CA LEU A 101 -18.73 -0.79 -2.07
C LEU A 101 -19.82 -1.83 -1.79
N LYS A 102 -20.50 -2.32 -2.83
CA LYS A 102 -21.56 -3.32 -2.69
C LYS A 102 -21.01 -4.67 -2.22
N GLU A 103 -19.81 -5.03 -2.68
CA GLU A 103 -19.12 -6.23 -2.22
C GLU A 103 -18.73 -6.11 -0.74
N LEU A 104 -18.21 -4.96 -0.29
CA LEU A 104 -17.92 -4.72 1.13
C LEU A 104 -19.17 -4.81 2.00
N GLU A 105 -20.31 -4.28 1.55
CA GLU A 105 -21.58 -4.34 2.28
C GLU A 105 -22.06 -5.78 2.52
N LYS A 106 -21.71 -6.74 1.65
CA LYS A 106 -22.03 -8.17 1.89
C LYS A 106 -21.34 -8.75 3.13
N TYR A 107 -20.20 -8.17 3.53
CA TYR A 107 -19.42 -8.60 4.69
C TYR A 107 -19.73 -7.79 5.94
N GLU A 108 -20.74 -6.92 5.95
CA GLU A 108 -21.08 -6.07 7.10
C GLU A 108 -21.26 -6.87 8.40
N GLN A 109 -21.88 -8.05 8.30
CA GLN A 109 -22.11 -8.97 9.42
C GLN A 109 -21.04 -10.08 9.53
N LEU A 110 -20.06 -10.10 8.62
CA LEU A 110 -19.00 -11.12 8.52
C LEU A 110 -17.62 -10.46 8.35
N PRO A 111 -17.18 -9.64 9.32
CA PRO A 111 -15.96 -8.84 9.20
C PRO A 111 -14.68 -9.69 9.09
N GLU A 112 -14.72 -10.94 9.55
CA GLU A 112 -13.59 -11.87 9.50
C GLU A 112 -13.29 -12.37 8.08
N ASP A 113 -14.29 -12.37 7.20
CA ASP A 113 -14.19 -12.91 5.84
C ASP A 113 -13.98 -11.81 4.78
N VAL A 114 -13.92 -10.54 5.18
CA VAL A 114 -13.80 -9.40 4.24
C VAL A 114 -12.49 -9.44 3.44
N GLY A 115 -11.47 -10.16 3.91
CA GLY A 115 -10.21 -10.36 3.19
C GLY A 115 -10.43 -10.99 1.81
N HIS A 116 -11.41 -11.90 1.70
CA HIS A 116 -11.80 -12.51 0.43
C HIS A 116 -12.21 -11.47 -0.62
N CYS A 117 -12.85 -10.38 -0.20
CA CYS A 117 -13.25 -9.29 -1.11
C CYS A 117 -12.02 -8.65 -1.78
N PHE A 118 -10.95 -8.40 -1.00
CA PHE A 118 -9.72 -7.80 -1.51
C PHE A 118 -8.95 -8.75 -2.44
N VAL A 119 -8.91 -10.04 -2.11
CA VAL A 119 -8.28 -11.07 -2.95
C VAL A 119 -9.03 -11.24 -4.27
N THR A 120 -10.36 -11.35 -4.21
CA THR A 120 -11.23 -11.53 -5.39
C THR A 120 -11.06 -10.39 -6.41
N TRP A 121 -10.89 -9.16 -5.93
CA TRP A 121 -10.80 -7.97 -6.77
C TRP A 121 -9.37 -7.43 -6.93
N ALA A 122 -8.35 -8.21 -6.57
CA ALA A 122 -6.94 -7.80 -6.60
C ALA A 122 -6.51 -7.19 -7.95
N ASP A 123 -6.92 -7.79 -9.06
CA ASP A 123 -6.58 -7.31 -10.41
C ASP A 123 -7.14 -5.92 -10.70
N LYS A 124 -8.33 -5.58 -10.16
CA LYS A 124 -8.93 -4.26 -10.35
C LYS A 124 -8.11 -3.18 -9.67
N PHE A 125 -7.44 -3.47 -8.55
CA PHE A 125 -6.58 -2.51 -7.88
C PHE A 125 -5.33 -2.11 -8.69
N GLN A 126 -5.04 -2.76 -9.82
CA GLN A 126 -4.03 -2.28 -10.78
C GLN A 126 -4.33 -0.86 -11.27
N MET A 127 -5.59 -0.42 -11.30
CA MET A 127 -5.94 0.94 -11.69
C MET A 127 -5.33 2.01 -10.77
N TYR A 128 -5.06 1.69 -9.50
CA TYR A 128 -4.36 2.58 -8.59
C TYR A 128 -2.87 2.72 -8.90
N VAL A 129 -2.23 1.70 -9.48
CA VAL A 129 -0.83 1.81 -9.94
C VAL A 129 -0.75 2.88 -11.03
N ASN A 130 -1.68 2.86 -11.99
CA ASN A 130 -1.76 3.86 -13.05
C ASN A 130 -2.03 5.27 -12.48
N TYR A 131 -2.99 5.38 -11.55
CA TYR A 131 -3.31 6.65 -10.91
C TYR A 131 -2.12 7.25 -10.16
N CYS A 132 -1.47 6.44 -9.31
CA CYS A 132 -0.32 6.86 -8.51
C CYS A 132 0.88 7.26 -9.36
N LYS A 133 1.13 6.55 -10.48
CA LYS A 133 2.19 6.89 -11.43
C LYS A 133 1.95 8.26 -12.09
N ASN A 134 0.69 8.61 -12.38
CA ASN A 134 0.31 9.89 -13.01
C ASN A 134 0.24 11.07 -12.01
N LYS A 135 0.06 10.79 -10.70
CA LYS A 135 -0.15 11.81 -9.67
C LYS A 135 0.92 12.94 -9.66
N PRO A 136 2.23 12.68 -9.82
CA PRO A 136 3.23 13.75 -9.89
C PRO A 136 3.02 14.71 -11.07
N ASP A 137 2.69 14.17 -12.26
CA ASP A 137 2.44 14.96 -13.47
C ASP A 137 1.17 15.82 -13.30
N SER A 138 0.12 15.24 -12.68
CA SER A 138 -1.09 15.98 -12.28
C SER A 138 -0.77 17.16 -11.35
N THR A 139 -0.05 16.91 -10.24
CA THR A 139 0.34 17.97 -9.30
C THR A 139 1.12 19.08 -10.00
N GLN A 140 2.13 18.71 -10.80
CA GLN A 140 2.99 19.68 -11.47
C GLN A 140 2.20 20.53 -12.48
N LEU A 141 1.34 19.89 -13.29
CA LEU A 141 0.50 20.58 -14.27
C LEU A 141 -0.43 21.60 -13.62
N ILE A 142 -1.06 21.24 -12.49
CA ILE A 142 -1.91 22.16 -11.75
C ILE A 142 -1.09 23.34 -11.22
N LEU A 143 0.04 23.05 -10.57
CA LEU A 143 0.90 24.06 -9.93
C LEU A 143 1.44 25.09 -10.94
N GLU A 144 1.89 24.63 -12.11
CA GLU A 144 2.55 25.48 -13.09
C GLU A 144 1.58 26.20 -14.02
N HIS A 145 0.39 25.63 -14.27
CA HIS A 145 -0.44 26.04 -15.40
C HIS A 145 -1.91 26.30 -15.09
N ALA A 146 -2.47 25.84 -13.95
CA ALA A 146 -3.89 26.04 -13.67
C ALA A 146 -4.23 27.45 -13.18
N GLY A 147 -3.28 28.17 -12.57
CA GLY A 147 -3.57 29.47 -11.97
C GLY A 147 -4.72 29.38 -10.95
N PRO A 148 -5.64 30.37 -10.90
CA PRO A 148 -6.78 30.38 -9.98
C PRO A 148 -7.98 29.55 -10.45
N TYR A 149 -7.92 28.91 -11.63
CA TYR A 149 -9.08 28.29 -12.29
C TYR A 149 -9.86 27.33 -11.37
N PHE A 150 -9.17 26.40 -10.71
CA PHE A 150 -9.83 25.46 -9.80
C PHE A 150 -10.33 26.10 -8.50
N ASP A 151 -9.67 27.15 -8.02
CA ASP A 151 -10.12 27.88 -6.82
C ASP A 151 -11.42 28.65 -7.11
N GLU A 152 -11.56 29.19 -8.32
CA GLU A 152 -12.79 29.86 -8.77
C GLU A 152 -13.96 28.88 -8.89
N ILE A 153 -13.72 27.68 -9.46
CA ILE A 153 -14.69 26.58 -9.47
C ILE A 153 -15.11 26.21 -8.04
N GLN A 154 -14.13 26.05 -7.14
CA GLN A 154 -14.39 25.72 -5.73
C GLN A 154 -15.33 26.73 -5.08
N GLN A 155 -15.07 28.02 -5.27
CA GLN A 155 -15.88 29.10 -4.69
C GLN A 155 -17.30 29.14 -5.28
N ARG A 156 -17.42 29.02 -6.61
CA ARG A 156 -18.70 29.09 -7.32
C ARG A 156 -19.65 27.96 -6.91
N HIS A 157 -19.13 26.74 -6.84
CA HIS A 157 -19.88 25.55 -6.45
C HIS A 157 -19.95 25.36 -4.93
N ARG A 158 -19.29 26.24 -4.15
CA ARG A 158 -19.23 26.21 -2.68
C ARG A 158 -18.71 24.87 -2.14
N LEU A 159 -17.70 24.33 -2.82
CA LEU A 159 -17.13 23.04 -2.49
C LEU A 159 -16.26 23.14 -1.24
N ALA A 160 -16.43 22.17 -0.34
CA ALA A 160 -15.66 22.11 0.90
C ALA A 160 -14.17 21.79 0.66
N ASN A 161 -13.87 21.06 -0.40
CA ASN A 161 -12.52 20.59 -0.72
C ASN A 161 -12.01 21.25 -2.01
N SER A 162 -10.72 21.59 -2.02
CA SER A 162 -10.00 22.01 -3.23
C SER A 162 -9.77 20.82 -4.17
N ILE A 163 -9.41 21.12 -5.43
CA ILE A 163 -9.05 20.09 -6.41
C ILE A 163 -7.95 19.15 -5.88
N SER A 164 -6.89 19.70 -5.28
CA SER A 164 -5.78 18.91 -4.73
C SER A 164 -6.22 17.99 -3.59
N SER A 165 -7.21 18.41 -2.79
CA SER A 165 -7.80 17.59 -1.72
C SER A 165 -8.58 16.39 -2.29
N TYR A 166 -9.28 16.53 -3.42
CA TYR A 166 -9.91 15.39 -4.09
C TYR A 166 -8.90 14.46 -4.76
N LEU A 167 -7.92 15.01 -5.47
CA LEU A 167 -6.95 14.23 -6.25
C LEU A 167 -6.01 13.37 -5.39
N ILE A 168 -5.83 13.68 -4.10
CA ILE A 168 -5.05 12.84 -3.19
C ILE A 168 -5.87 11.67 -2.58
N LYS A 169 -7.21 11.71 -2.66
CA LYS A 169 -8.09 10.70 -2.01
C LYS A 169 -7.81 9.27 -2.47
N PRO A 170 -7.57 8.95 -3.76
CA PRO A 170 -7.24 7.58 -4.15
C PRO A 170 -5.95 7.05 -3.49
N VAL A 171 -4.92 7.88 -3.41
CA VAL A 171 -3.67 7.54 -2.73
C VAL A 171 -3.93 7.25 -1.25
N GLN A 172 -4.70 8.13 -0.58
CA GLN A 172 -5.09 7.95 0.82
C GLN A 172 -5.99 6.73 1.04
N ARG A 173 -6.83 6.36 0.06
CA ARG A 173 -7.75 5.22 0.22
C ARG A 173 -7.00 3.90 0.26
N ILE A 174 -6.02 3.71 -0.62
CA ILE A 174 -5.18 2.51 -0.62
C ILE A 174 -4.45 2.33 0.70
N THR A 175 -3.91 3.41 1.26
CA THR A 175 -3.21 3.33 2.56
C THR A 175 -4.19 3.06 3.70
N LYS A 176 -5.42 3.61 3.64
CA LYS A 176 -6.46 3.34 4.63
C LYS A 176 -6.90 1.87 4.65
N TYR A 177 -7.01 1.20 3.51
CA TYR A 177 -7.31 -0.24 3.49
C TYR A 177 -6.26 -1.07 4.24
N GLN A 178 -4.97 -0.75 4.06
CA GLN A 178 -3.90 -1.43 4.79
C GLN A 178 -4.04 -1.28 6.30
N LEU A 179 -4.37 -0.07 6.78
CA LEU A 179 -4.53 0.19 8.21
C LEU A 179 -5.71 -0.60 8.79
N LEU A 180 -6.86 -0.58 8.11
CA LEU A 180 -8.07 -1.28 8.55
C LEU A 180 -7.87 -2.82 8.53
N LEU A 181 -7.24 -3.36 7.49
CA LEU A 181 -6.94 -4.79 7.40
C LEU A 181 -5.90 -5.23 8.42
N LYS A 182 -4.85 -4.42 8.67
CA LYS A 182 -3.90 -4.67 9.77
C LYS A 182 -4.60 -4.71 11.11
N GLU A 183 -5.51 -3.77 11.35
CA GLU A 183 -6.26 -3.74 12.61
C GLU A 183 -7.18 -4.95 12.76
N LEU A 184 -7.91 -5.33 11.71
CA LEU A 184 -8.72 -6.56 11.70
C LEU A 184 -7.86 -7.80 11.96
N LEU A 185 -6.68 -7.88 11.35
CA LEU A 185 -5.76 -9.01 11.54
C LEU A 185 -5.33 -9.16 13.00
N THR A 186 -5.18 -8.07 13.76
CA THR A 186 -4.86 -8.14 15.21
C THR A 186 -5.98 -8.75 16.06
N CYS A 187 -7.20 -8.84 15.53
CA CYS A 187 -8.38 -9.33 16.24
C CYS A 187 -8.90 -10.67 15.71
N CYS A 188 -8.45 -11.10 14.53
CA CYS A 188 -8.87 -12.35 13.89
C CYS A 188 -7.94 -13.52 14.25
N GLU A 189 -8.47 -14.74 14.19
CA GLU A 189 -7.63 -15.94 14.31
C GLU A 189 -6.73 -16.07 13.08
N GLU A 190 -5.48 -16.51 13.27
CA GLU A 190 -4.54 -16.68 12.16
C GLU A 190 -5.09 -17.65 11.11
N GLY A 191 -4.99 -17.27 9.83
CA GLY A 191 -5.35 -18.12 8.69
C GLY A 191 -6.84 -18.19 8.36
N LYS A 192 -7.71 -17.41 9.02
CA LYS A 192 -9.13 -17.31 8.65
C LYS A 192 -9.43 -16.09 7.77
N GLY A 193 -10.38 -16.28 6.84
CA GLY A 193 -11.03 -15.23 6.05
C GLY A 193 -10.10 -14.37 5.17
N GLU A 194 -8.92 -14.90 4.84
CA GLU A 194 -7.96 -14.30 3.90
C GLU A 194 -7.56 -12.85 4.25
N ILE A 195 -7.69 -12.44 5.52
CA ILE A 195 -7.36 -11.07 5.94
C ILE A 195 -5.89 -10.75 5.65
N LYS A 196 -5.01 -11.71 5.90
CA LYS A 196 -3.57 -11.57 5.62
C LYS A 196 -3.32 -11.43 4.12
N ASP A 197 -3.96 -12.26 3.29
CA ASP A 197 -3.76 -12.24 1.84
C ASP A 197 -4.33 -10.96 1.23
N GLY A 198 -5.52 -10.52 1.67
CA GLY A 198 -6.09 -9.23 1.30
C GLY A 198 -5.20 -8.04 1.72
N LEU A 199 -4.55 -8.13 2.89
CA LEU A 199 -3.58 -7.13 3.32
C LEU A 199 -2.34 -7.11 2.41
N GLU A 200 -1.82 -8.26 2.01
CA GLU A 200 -0.70 -8.34 1.05
C GLU A 200 -1.07 -7.70 -0.30
N VAL A 201 -2.28 -7.92 -0.81
CA VAL A 201 -2.76 -7.22 -2.01
C VAL A 201 -2.71 -5.71 -1.81
N MET A 202 -3.24 -5.18 -0.70
CA MET A 202 -3.26 -3.74 -0.44
C MET A 202 -1.88 -3.13 -0.19
N LEU A 203 -0.94 -3.90 0.38
CA LEU A 203 0.46 -3.51 0.54
C LEU A 203 1.21 -3.52 -0.80
N SER A 204 0.86 -4.43 -1.71
CA SER A 204 1.50 -4.55 -3.03
C SER A 204 1.20 -3.35 -3.93
N VAL A 205 0.04 -2.70 -3.80
CA VAL A 205 -0.40 -1.63 -4.71
C VAL A 205 0.54 -0.41 -4.70
N PRO A 206 0.85 0.23 -3.54
CA PRO A 206 1.82 1.34 -3.53
C PRO A 206 3.22 0.91 -3.91
N LYS A 207 3.62 -0.33 -3.57
CA LYS A 207 4.91 -0.89 -3.96
C LYS A 207 5.02 -0.97 -5.49
N ARG A 208 4.03 -1.56 -6.17
CA ARG A 208 3.98 -1.63 -7.64
C ARG A 208 3.92 -0.25 -8.29
N ALA A 209 3.22 0.71 -7.69
CA ALA A 209 3.23 2.10 -8.16
C ALA A 209 4.63 2.71 -8.09
N ASN A 210 5.31 2.56 -6.94
CA ASN A 210 6.68 3.02 -6.77
C ASN A 210 7.63 2.34 -7.78
N ASP A 211 7.53 1.02 -7.91
CA ASP A 211 8.35 0.24 -8.84
C ASP A 211 8.12 0.68 -10.29
N ALA A 212 6.87 0.95 -10.68
CA ALA A 212 6.53 1.48 -12.00
C ALA A 212 7.06 2.91 -12.25
N MET A 213 7.13 3.75 -11.21
CA MET A 213 7.76 5.08 -11.29
C MET A 213 9.28 4.99 -11.47
N HIS A 214 9.94 4.06 -10.78
CA HIS A 214 11.37 3.82 -11.01
C HIS A 214 11.61 3.26 -12.41
N LEU A 215 10.75 2.34 -12.85
CA LEU A 215 10.87 1.72 -14.16
C LEU A 215 10.68 2.72 -15.30
N SER A 216 9.80 3.73 -15.16
CA SER A 216 9.61 4.76 -16.18
C SER A 216 10.84 5.66 -16.37
N MET A 217 11.77 5.67 -15.41
CA MET A 217 13.04 6.38 -15.51
C MET A 217 14.14 5.57 -16.20
N LEU A 218 13.89 4.30 -16.59
CA LEU A 218 14.84 3.46 -17.30
C LEU A 218 14.95 3.86 -18.79
N GLU A 219 16.15 4.22 -19.21
CA GLU A 219 16.48 4.62 -20.58
C GLU A 219 17.56 3.71 -21.20
N GLY A 220 17.52 3.56 -22.52
CA GLY A 220 18.50 2.80 -23.30
C GLY A 220 18.34 1.27 -23.24
N PHE A 221 17.17 0.79 -22.79
CA PHE A 221 16.78 -0.62 -22.93
C PHE A 221 15.98 -0.77 -24.23
N ASP A 222 16.62 -1.25 -25.29
CA ASP A 222 16.06 -1.27 -26.66
C ASP A 222 15.04 -2.41 -26.90
N GLU A 223 14.74 -3.23 -25.89
CA GLU A 223 13.80 -4.33 -25.97
C GLU A 223 12.46 -4.00 -25.30
N ASN A 224 11.41 -4.75 -25.64
CA ASN A 224 10.12 -4.58 -24.99
C ASN A 224 10.20 -4.97 -23.50
N ILE A 225 9.97 -4.02 -22.59
CA ILE A 225 9.90 -4.26 -21.14
C ILE A 225 8.84 -5.32 -20.79
N GLU A 226 7.70 -5.35 -21.48
CA GLU A 226 6.62 -6.31 -21.23
C GLU A 226 7.09 -7.76 -21.48
N SER A 227 8.06 -7.97 -22.37
CA SER A 227 8.63 -9.31 -22.62
C SER A 227 9.48 -9.85 -21.47
N GLN A 228 9.79 -9.01 -20.47
CA GLN A 228 10.56 -9.42 -19.30
C GLN A 228 9.67 -10.04 -18.20
N GLY A 229 8.34 -9.94 -18.32
CA GLY A 229 7.38 -10.37 -17.29
C GLY A 229 7.09 -9.28 -16.25
N GLU A 230 6.47 -9.64 -15.13
CA GLU A 230 6.19 -8.69 -14.05
C GLU A 230 7.48 -8.22 -13.36
N LEU A 231 7.54 -6.93 -13.00
CA LEU A 231 8.61 -6.38 -12.16
C LEU A 231 8.36 -6.81 -10.70
N ILE A 232 9.26 -7.62 -10.15
CA ILE A 232 9.15 -8.19 -8.80
C ILE A 232 9.76 -7.25 -7.76
N LEU A 233 10.91 -6.65 -8.09
CA LEU A 233 11.68 -5.79 -7.19
C LEU A 233 12.56 -4.82 -7.98
N GLN A 234 12.71 -3.60 -7.48
CA GLN A 234 13.81 -2.70 -7.85
C GLN A 234 14.51 -2.16 -6.61
N GLU A 235 15.83 -2.00 -6.68
CA GLU A 235 16.62 -1.44 -5.58
C GLU A 235 18.04 -1.06 -6.04
N SER A 236 18.69 -0.14 -5.32
CA SER A 236 20.08 0.26 -5.55
C SER A 236 21.08 -0.64 -4.79
N PHE A 237 22.07 -1.18 -5.50
CA PHE A 237 23.11 -2.04 -4.95
C PHE A 237 24.52 -1.61 -5.36
N HIS A 238 25.49 -1.95 -4.53
CA HIS A 238 26.90 -1.99 -4.95
C HIS A 238 27.18 -3.32 -5.64
N VAL A 239 27.57 -3.28 -6.92
CA VAL A 239 27.83 -4.46 -7.74
C VAL A 239 29.33 -4.56 -8.04
N TRP A 240 29.91 -5.73 -7.76
CA TRP A 240 31.30 -6.06 -8.10
C TRP A 240 31.33 -6.97 -9.31
N ASP A 241 31.91 -6.47 -10.42
CA ASP A 241 32.06 -7.27 -11.64
C ASP A 241 33.39 -8.03 -11.63
N PRO A 242 33.38 -9.37 -11.53
CA PRO A 242 34.61 -10.17 -11.51
C PRO A 242 35.38 -10.12 -12.83
N LYS A 243 34.76 -9.68 -13.93
CA LYS A 243 35.41 -9.52 -15.24
C LYS A 243 36.23 -8.25 -15.35
N THR A 244 36.08 -7.31 -14.40
CA THR A 244 36.88 -6.08 -14.39
C THR A 244 38.19 -6.31 -13.64
N LEU A 245 39.32 -5.92 -14.26
CA LEU A 245 40.68 -6.02 -13.69
C LEU A 245 40.81 -5.33 -12.33
N ILE A 246 39.96 -4.34 -12.05
CA ILE A 246 39.89 -3.61 -10.79
C ILE A 246 38.62 -4.04 -10.05
N ARG A 247 38.76 -4.72 -8.90
CA ARG A 247 37.65 -5.06 -7.99
C ARG A 247 37.08 -3.80 -7.31
N LYS A 248 36.49 -2.89 -8.08
CA LYS A 248 35.81 -1.69 -7.58
C LYS A 248 34.31 -1.90 -7.66
N GLY A 249 33.63 -1.85 -6.52
CA GLY A 249 32.17 -1.84 -6.45
C GLY A 249 31.63 -0.63 -7.20
N ARG A 250 30.62 -0.85 -8.04
CA ARG A 250 29.92 0.21 -8.76
C ARG A 250 28.47 0.23 -8.32
N GLU A 251 27.97 1.41 -8.02
CA GLU A 251 26.55 1.60 -7.75
C GLU A 251 25.73 1.30 -9.01
N ARG A 252 24.70 0.48 -8.85
CA ARG A 252 23.78 0.07 -9.90
C ARG A 252 22.39 0.04 -9.32
N HIS A 253 21.43 0.48 -10.10
CA HIS A 253 20.02 0.30 -9.79
C HIS A 253 19.52 -0.90 -10.57
N LEU A 254 18.99 -1.89 -9.86
CA LEU A 254 18.64 -3.20 -10.41
C LEU A 254 17.13 -3.30 -10.54
N PHE A 255 16.65 -3.89 -11.64
CA PHE A 255 15.25 -4.24 -11.84
C PHE A 255 15.15 -5.75 -12.04
N LEU A 256 14.53 -6.44 -11.09
CA LEU A 256 14.30 -7.88 -11.13
C LEU A 256 12.90 -8.16 -11.68
N PHE A 257 12.85 -8.68 -12.90
CA PHE A 257 11.65 -9.20 -13.54
C PHE A 257 11.58 -10.73 -13.42
N GLU A 258 10.44 -11.32 -13.75
CA GLU A 258 10.25 -12.78 -13.81
C GLU A 258 11.27 -13.47 -14.74
N MET A 259 11.58 -12.85 -15.88
CA MET A 259 12.46 -13.45 -16.89
C MET A 259 13.89 -12.93 -16.84
N SER A 260 14.15 -11.79 -16.19
CA SER A 260 15.48 -11.18 -16.21
C SER A 260 15.80 -10.24 -15.05
N LEU A 261 17.09 -10.01 -14.82
CA LEU A 261 17.64 -8.97 -13.98
C LEU A 261 18.33 -7.92 -14.84
N ILE A 262 17.79 -6.71 -14.85
CA ILE A 262 18.35 -5.57 -15.57
C ILE A 262 19.23 -4.74 -14.62
N PHE A 263 20.42 -4.40 -15.09
CA PHE A 263 21.37 -3.52 -14.41
C PHE A 263 21.34 -2.16 -15.10
N SER A 264 21.17 -1.10 -14.32
CA SER A 264 21.24 0.28 -14.79
C SER A 264 22.18 1.10 -13.91
N LYS A 265 22.58 2.27 -14.42
CA LYS A 265 23.34 3.28 -13.67
C LYS A 265 22.48 4.52 -13.55
N GLU A 266 22.25 4.97 -12.32
CA GLU A 266 21.64 6.27 -12.08
C GLU A 266 22.54 7.40 -12.61
N VAL A 267 21.94 8.30 -13.38
CA VAL A 267 22.54 9.54 -13.87
C VAL A 267 21.56 10.67 -13.62
N LYS A 268 22.06 11.89 -13.45
CA LYS A 268 21.21 13.09 -13.38
C LYS A 268 21.33 13.84 -14.69
N ASP A 269 20.20 14.31 -15.21
CA ASP A 269 20.18 15.21 -16.37
C ASP A 269 20.62 16.63 -15.99
N SER A 270 20.66 17.53 -16.98
CA SER A 270 21.02 18.94 -16.79
C SER A 270 20.09 19.68 -15.81
N ASN A 271 18.88 19.17 -15.61
CA ASN A 271 17.86 19.75 -14.75
C ASN A 271 17.85 19.07 -13.36
N GLY A 272 18.80 18.17 -13.09
CA GLY A 272 18.94 17.46 -11.82
C GLY A 272 17.98 16.28 -11.65
N ARG A 273 17.20 15.90 -12.67
CA ARG A 273 16.27 14.76 -12.62
C ARG A 273 17.06 13.46 -12.79
N SER A 274 16.78 12.50 -11.91
CA SER A 274 17.39 11.17 -11.97
C SER A 274 16.82 10.35 -13.12
N LYS A 275 17.70 9.59 -13.78
CA LYS A 275 17.40 8.63 -14.85
C LYS A 275 18.25 7.38 -14.68
N TYR A 276 17.76 6.25 -15.11
CA TYR A 276 18.46 4.97 -15.05
C TYR A 276 18.96 4.56 -16.43
N MET A 277 20.26 4.71 -16.68
CA MET A 277 20.86 4.28 -17.96
C MET A 277 21.13 2.78 -17.94
N TYR A 278 20.50 2.05 -18.84
CA TYR A 278 20.76 0.62 -19.05
C TYR A 278 22.26 0.29 -19.19
N LYS A 279 22.67 -0.85 -18.64
CA LYS A 279 24.05 -1.37 -18.71
C LYS A 279 24.13 -2.81 -19.20
N SER A 280 23.33 -3.69 -18.62
CA SER A 280 23.36 -5.12 -18.95
C SER A 280 22.13 -5.83 -18.42
N ARG A 281 21.89 -7.06 -18.88
CA ARG A 281 20.82 -7.93 -18.40
C ARG A 281 21.33 -9.35 -18.17
N LEU A 282 20.74 -10.04 -17.20
CA LEU A 282 20.89 -11.49 -16.99
C LEU A 282 19.52 -12.17 -17.08
N TYR A 283 19.39 -13.30 -17.76
CA TYR A 283 18.14 -14.06 -17.79
C TYR A 283 18.03 -15.00 -16.58
N VAL A 284 16.87 -15.05 -15.95
CA VAL A 284 16.61 -15.90 -14.77
C VAL A 284 16.72 -17.39 -15.11
N SER A 285 16.40 -17.77 -16.35
CA SER A 285 16.51 -19.15 -16.87
C SER A 285 17.95 -19.65 -17.02
N THR A 286 18.97 -18.80 -16.91
CA THR A 286 20.34 -19.30 -16.87
C THR A 286 20.58 -19.99 -15.52
N THR A 287 20.99 -21.27 -15.55
CA THR A 287 21.23 -22.14 -14.38
C THR A 287 22.13 -21.51 -13.31
N PHE A 288 22.93 -20.50 -13.69
CA PHE A 288 23.76 -19.69 -12.82
C PHE A 288 23.00 -18.68 -11.95
N PHE A 289 21.82 -18.20 -12.35
CA PHE A 289 21.13 -17.11 -11.65
C PHE A 289 20.65 -17.55 -10.25
N LEU A 290 20.03 -18.73 -10.14
CA LEU A 290 19.60 -19.32 -8.87
C LEU A 290 20.79 -19.64 -7.94
N LEU A 291 21.89 -20.18 -8.48
CA LEU A 291 23.14 -20.38 -7.73
C LEU A 291 23.77 -19.05 -7.29
N SER A 292 23.74 -18.03 -8.16
CA SER A 292 24.34 -16.73 -7.87
C SER A 292 23.57 -15.92 -6.84
N LEU A 293 22.22 -15.97 -6.79
CA LEU A 293 21.46 -15.33 -5.70
C LEU A 293 21.77 -15.98 -4.36
N SER A 294 21.89 -17.32 -4.31
CA SER A 294 22.28 -18.01 -3.08
C SER A 294 23.68 -17.63 -2.61
N LEU A 295 24.62 -17.37 -3.53
CA LEU A 295 25.99 -16.90 -3.25
C LEU A 295 26.07 -15.40 -2.93
N PHE A 296 25.26 -14.55 -3.58
CA PHE A 296 25.15 -13.11 -3.30
C PHE A 296 24.60 -12.87 -1.88
N CYS A 297 23.67 -13.73 -1.45
CA CYS A 297 23.13 -13.73 -0.08
C CYS A 297 24.10 -14.28 0.97
N PHE A 298 25.08 -15.11 0.59
CA PHE A 298 26.01 -15.76 1.53
C PHE A 298 27.16 -14.85 2.00
N SER A 299 27.44 -13.74 1.31
CA SER A 299 28.45 -12.78 1.73
C SER A 299 27.90 -11.83 2.81
N ARG A 300 27.93 -12.30 4.06
CA ARG A 300 27.85 -11.58 5.35
C ARG A 300 27.10 -10.24 5.34
N SER A 301 25.80 -10.34 5.68
CA SER A 301 24.85 -9.35 6.24
C SER A 301 23.45 -9.46 5.63
N LEU A 302 23.32 -10.15 4.49
CA LEU A 302 22.04 -10.27 3.77
C LEU A 302 21.10 -11.38 4.28
N CYS A 303 21.60 -12.33 5.08
CA CYS A 303 20.76 -13.42 5.59
C CYS A 303 19.73 -12.94 6.63
N LEU A 304 20.02 -11.83 7.32
CA LEU A 304 18.99 -11.12 8.08
C LEU A 304 18.18 -10.19 7.18
N SER A 305 18.74 -9.54 6.17
CA SER A 305 17.95 -8.56 5.40
C SER A 305 16.97 -9.18 4.40
N LEU A 306 17.16 -10.35 3.79
CA LEU A 306 16.07 -10.92 2.95
C LEU A 306 14.98 -11.60 3.77
N SER A 307 15.33 -12.23 4.88
CA SER A 307 14.32 -12.75 5.83
C SER A 307 13.61 -11.62 6.61
N LEU A 308 14.29 -10.49 6.87
CA LEU A 308 13.70 -9.28 7.47
C LEU A 308 13.13 -8.27 6.45
N CYS A 309 13.49 -8.29 5.17
CA CYS A 309 12.81 -7.47 4.15
C CYS A 309 11.46 -8.06 3.77
N LEU A 310 11.30 -9.38 3.92
CA LEU A 310 9.99 -10.04 3.99
C LEU A 310 9.25 -9.73 5.32
N SER A 311 9.92 -9.10 6.30
CA SER A 311 9.34 -8.67 7.57
C SER A 311 8.94 -7.17 7.56
N PHE A 312 7.90 -6.88 6.79
CA PHE A 312 6.71 -6.16 7.28
C PHE A 312 6.70 -4.69 7.75
N SER A 313 7.81 -3.98 8.04
CA SER A 313 7.66 -2.68 8.78
C SER A 313 8.39 -1.43 8.30
N LEU A 314 9.39 -1.47 7.40
CA LEU A 314 10.10 -0.24 7.01
C LEU A 314 9.69 0.36 5.65
N VAL A 315 9.29 -0.48 4.68
CA VAL A 315 8.95 -0.03 3.31
C VAL A 315 7.65 0.79 3.29
N VAL A 316 6.71 0.49 4.20
CA VAL A 316 5.42 1.20 4.28
C VAL A 316 5.59 2.66 4.73
N SER A 317 6.61 2.98 5.54
CA SER A 317 6.83 4.35 6.03
C SER A 317 7.51 5.26 5.02
N LEU A 318 8.39 4.73 4.15
CA LEU A 318 9.04 5.55 3.12
C LEU A 318 8.12 5.78 1.90
N SER A 319 7.34 4.78 1.47
CA SER A 319 6.40 4.99 0.37
C SER A 319 5.27 5.96 0.75
N LEU A 320 4.76 5.95 1.99
CA LEU A 320 3.75 6.93 2.42
C LEU A 320 4.29 8.36 2.49
N SER A 321 5.52 8.55 2.97
CA SER A 321 6.09 9.90 3.16
C SER A 321 6.42 10.59 1.84
N VAL A 322 6.85 9.82 0.83
CA VAL A 322 7.04 10.35 -0.54
C VAL A 322 5.69 10.62 -1.23
N PHE A 323 4.69 9.75 -1.05
CA PHE A 323 3.36 9.94 -1.66
C PHE A 323 2.51 11.04 -1.00
N LEU A 324 2.71 11.33 0.29
CA LEU A 324 2.01 12.41 1.00
C LEU A 324 2.72 13.77 0.89
N SER A 325 3.95 13.80 0.38
CA SER A 325 4.73 15.04 0.19
C SER A 325 4.74 15.53 -1.28
N LEU A 326 3.94 14.92 -2.16
CA LEU A 326 3.74 15.23 -3.59
C LEU A 326 2.26 15.44 -3.95
#